data_AF-G0A4U5-F1
#
_entry.id   AF-G0A4U5-F1
#
_cell.length_a   1.000
_cell.length_b   1.000
_cell.length_c   1.000
_cell.angle_alpha   90.00
_cell.angle_beta   90.00
_cell.angle_gamma   90.00
#
_symmetry.space_group_name_H-M   'P 1'
#
loop_
_entity.id
_entity.type
_entity.pdbx_description
1 polymer ?
#
loop_
_entity_poly.entity_id
_entity_poly.type
_entity_poly.pdbx_seq_one_letter_code
_entity_poly.pdbx_strand_id
1 'polypeptide(L)'
;MSESLEKMKDEVKKLEVKADQSCSIHASLRDKYNTYAKALDYFLLVATTYLLGLTLVEPAIGVPMSFGFDRVLFITLSSIIAFFLSIVQFKSDWKSTAEAHHQSFQKYANVKAECRAITSGSVEVSELAYHRIRDNYNTVPDIGTHIPEGAFLNGKKKHKKKVFISKYLDNHPGAWIWLIKLKLALKDNFGIKFLEH
;
A
#
# COMPACT_ATOMS: atom_id res chain seq x y z
N MET A 1 -41.76 -10.11 -3.32
CA MET A 1 -40.93 -9.13 -4.06
C MET A 1 -40.02 -8.33 -3.10
N SER A 2 -40.53 -7.78 -2.00
CA SER A 2 -39.69 -7.04 -1.02
C SER A 2 -38.57 -7.89 -0.40
N GLU A 3 -38.84 -9.16 -0.06
CA GLU A 3 -37.84 -10.05 0.53
C GLU A 3 -36.62 -10.30 -0.39
N SER A 4 -36.87 -10.43 -1.70
CA SER A 4 -35.80 -10.59 -2.69
C SER A 4 -34.93 -9.32 -2.82
N LEU A 5 -35.58 -8.15 -2.80
CA LEU A 5 -34.90 -6.85 -2.87
C LEU A 5 -34.04 -6.56 -1.62
N GLU A 6 -34.56 -6.87 -0.43
CA GLU A 6 -33.79 -6.73 0.81
C GLU A 6 -32.58 -7.67 0.82
N LYS A 7 -32.75 -8.92 0.39
CA LYS A 7 -31.64 -9.87 0.24
C LYS A 7 -30.58 -9.37 -0.75
N MET A 8 -30.99 -8.78 -1.88
CA MET A 8 -30.06 -8.18 -2.84
C MET A 8 -29.29 -7.00 -2.22
N LYS A 9 -29.97 -6.13 -1.48
CA LYS A 9 -29.35 -4.98 -0.81
C LYS A 9 -28.31 -5.41 0.21
N ASP A 10 -28.58 -6.47 0.97
CA ASP A 10 -27.63 -7.07 1.91
C ASP A 10 -26.40 -7.66 1.21
N GLU A 11 -26.58 -8.35 0.07
CA GLU A 11 -25.47 -8.86 -0.72
C GLU A 11 -24.61 -7.73 -1.32
N VAL A 12 -25.23 -6.65 -1.82
CA VAL A 12 -24.51 -5.45 -2.29
C VAL A 12 -23.69 -4.84 -1.14
N LYS A 13 -24.24 -4.78 0.07
CA LYS A 13 -23.51 -4.29 1.25
C LYS A 13 -22.32 -5.18 1.61
N LYS A 14 -22.44 -6.50 1.50
CA LYS A 14 -21.31 -7.43 1.69
C LYS A 14 -20.23 -7.22 0.62
N LEU A 15 -20.63 -7.02 -0.64
CA LEU A 15 -19.72 -6.69 -1.73
C LEU A 15 -19.00 -5.36 -1.49
N GLU A 16 -19.72 -4.33 -1.01
CA GLU A 16 -19.13 -3.03 -0.66
C GLU A 16 -17.99 -3.18 0.35
N VAL A 17 -18.22 -3.94 1.43
CA VAL A 17 -17.21 -4.18 2.47
C VAL A 17 -16.00 -4.93 1.91
N LYS A 18 -16.22 -5.94 1.06
CA LYS A 18 -15.13 -6.69 0.42
C LYS A 18 -14.33 -5.79 -0.52
N ALA A 19 -15.00 -5.01 -1.36
CA ALA A 19 -14.36 -4.07 -2.27
C ALA A 19 -13.57 -3.00 -1.53
N ASP A 20 -14.09 -2.45 -0.43
CA ASP A 20 -13.37 -1.49 0.41
C ASP A 20 -12.12 -2.08 1.10
N GLN A 21 -12.23 -3.33 1.56
CA GLN A 21 -11.09 -4.07 2.07
C GLN A 21 -10.03 -4.25 0.96
N SER A 22 -10.41 -4.73 -0.23
CA SER A 22 -9.50 -4.90 -1.37
C SER A 22 -8.85 -3.59 -1.79
N CYS A 23 -9.59 -2.48 -1.84
CA CYS A 23 -9.05 -1.14 -2.09
C CYS A 23 -7.93 -0.81 -1.09
N SER A 24 -8.18 -1.03 0.20
CA SER A 24 -7.21 -0.72 1.25
C SER A 24 -5.95 -1.58 1.15
N ILE A 25 -6.09 -2.85 0.75
CA ILE A 25 -4.95 -3.76 0.56
C ILE A 25 -4.12 -3.34 -0.67
N HIS A 26 -4.76 -3.12 -1.82
CA HIS A 26 -4.08 -2.69 -3.04
C HIS A 26 -3.38 -1.35 -2.87
N ALA A 27 -4.02 -0.38 -2.21
CA ALA A 27 -3.38 0.90 -1.88
C ALA A 27 -2.12 0.69 -1.02
N SER A 28 -2.19 -0.16 0.02
CA SER A 28 -1.02 -0.45 0.86
C SER A 28 0.11 -1.16 0.10
N LEU A 29 -0.21 -2.02 -0.86
CA LEU A 29 0.80 -2.72 -1.67
C LEU A 29 1.43 -1.78 -2.69
N ARG A 30 0.64 -0.98 -3.40
CA ARG A 30 1.11 0.09 -4.28
C ARG A 30 2.10 1.00 -3.55
N ASP A 31 1.71 1.53 -2.39
CA ASP A 31 2.54 2.48 -1.65
C ASP A 31 3.85 1.83 -1.17
N LYS A 32 3.81 0.55 -0.77
CA LYS A 32 4.98 -0.24 -0.38
C LYS A 32 5.97 -0.38 -1.54
N TYR A 33 5.53 -0.86 -2.69
CA TYR A 33 6.40 -1.06 -3.85
C TYR A 33 6.91 0.26 -4.42
N ASN A 34 6.09 1.31 -4.42
CA ASN A 34 6.52 2.66 -4.82
C ASN A 34 7.61 3.20 -3.87
N THR A 35 7.50 2.95 -2.56
CA THR A 35 8.53 3.33 -1.59
C THR A 35 9.84 2.59 -1.85
N TYR A 36 9.77 1.28 -2.14
CA TYR A 36 10.97 0.49 -2.46
C TYR A 36 11.65 0.96 -3.74
N ALA A 37 10.87 1.23 -4.79
CA ALA A 37 11.38 1.80 -6.04
C ALA A 37 12.09 3.12 -5.80
N LYS A 38 11.42 4.07 -5.13
CA LYS A 38 12.00 5.39 -4.83
C LYS A 38 13.24 5.32 -3.95
N ALA A 39 13.22 4.48 -2.92
CA ALA A 39 14.36 4.33 -2.03
C ALA A 39 15.61 3.83 -2.77
N LEU A 40 15.44 2.82 -3.65
CA LEU A 40 16.55 2.30 -4.44
C LEU A 40 17.03 3.30 -5.50
N ASP A 41 16.11 4.00 -6.17
CA ASP A 41 16.45 5.07 -7.12
C ASP A 41 17.28 6.18 -6.45
N TYR A 42 16.84 6.67 -5.29
CA TYR A 42 17.56 7.71 -4.55
C TYR A 42 18.90 7.21 -4.03
N PHE A 43 18.96 5.99 -3.51
CA PHE A 43 20.21 5.40 -3.06
C PHE A 43 21.22 5.29 -4.19
N LEU A 44 20.80 4.80 -5.36
CA LEU A 44 21.65 4.71 -6.55
C LEU A 44 22.09 6.09 -7.05
N LEU A 45 21.19 7.08 -7.06
CA LEU A 45 21.53 8.45 -7.44
C LEU A 45 22.61 9.03 -6.51
N VAL A 46 22.45 8.88 -5.19
CA VAL A 46 23.43 9.34 -4.21
C VAL A 46 24.75 8.59 -4.36
N ALA A 47 24.72 7.26 -4.47
CA ALA A 47 25.92 6.43 -4.60
C ALA A 47 26.71 6.75 -5.88
N THR A 48 26.03 6.91 -7.01
CA THR A 48 26.67 7.26 -8.29
C THR A 48 27.20 8.69 -8.31
N THR A 49 26.47 9.65 -7.75
CA THR A 49 26.95 11.04 -7.57
C THR A 49 28.18 11.07 -6.66
N TYR A 50 28.16 10.32 -5.57
CA TYR A 50 29.28 10.20 -4.64
C TYR A 50 30.50 9.57 -5.31
N LEU A 51 30.32 8.48 -6.06
CA LEU A 51 31.38 7.85 -6.84
C LEU A 51 31.98 8.80 -7.88
N LEU A 52 31.15 9.59 -8.57
CA LEU A 52 31.61 10.60 -9.52
C LEU A 52 32.43 11.69 -8.83
N GLY A 53 32.00 12.15 -7.65
CA GLY A 53 32.78 13.06 -6.83
C GLY A 53 34.14 12.46 -6.45
N LEU A 54 34.14 11.19 -6.01
CA LEU A 54 35.37 10.48 -5.66
C LEU A 54 36.30 10.23 -6.85
N THR A 55 35.81 10.15 -8.09
CA THR A 55 36.66 9.99 -9.27
C THR A 55 37.23 11.31 -9.77
N LEU A 56 36.51 12.44 -9.60
CA LEU A 56 36.92 13.75 -10.10
C LEU A 56 37.75 14.59 -9.10
N VAL A 57 37.56 14.39 -7.79
CA VAL A 57 38.28 15.18 -6.76
C VAL A 57 39.76 14.79 -6.68
N GLU A 58 40.64 15.76 -6.47
CA GLU A 58 42.08 15.51 -6.29
C GLU A 58 42.38 14.53 -5.15
N PRO A 59 43.41 13.66 -5.27
CA PRO A 59 43.72 12.63 -4.28
C PRO A 59 43.91 13.13 -2.84
N ALA A 60 44.41 14.36 -2.66
CA ALA A 60 44.67 14.94 -1.36
C ALA A 60 43.40 15.18 -0.52
N ILE A 61 42.25 15.42 -1.16
CA ILE A 61 40.96 15.66 -0.48
C ILE A 61 40.16 14.34 -0.35
N GLY A 62 40.52 13.31 -1.13
CA GLY A 62 39.78 12.05 -1.20
C GLY A 62 40.00 11.08 -0.02
N VAL A 63 41.13 11.16 0.70
CA VAL A 63 41.46 10.24 1.81
C VAL A 63 40.48 10.29 3.00
N PRO A 64 40.03 11.47 3.49
CA PRO A 64 38.98 11.49 4.51
C PRO A 64 37.63 10.98 4.00
N MET A 65 37.34 11.11 2.70
CA MET A 65 36.09 10.58 2.11
C MET A 65 36.11 9.06 1.95
N SER A 66 37.28 8.42 1.76
CA SER A 66 37.38 6.96 1.71
C SER A 66 37.39 6.29 3.10
N PHE A 67 37.09 7.02 4.18
CA PHE A 67 37.10 6.51 5.56
C PHE A 67 38.42 5.83 5.95
N GLY A 68 39.54 6.27 5.37
CA GLY A 68 40.87 5.69 5.61
C GLY A 68 41.20 4.41 4.82
N PHE A 69 40.29 3.94 3.95
CA PHE A 69 40.59 2.85 3.01
C PHE A 69 41.41 3.34 1.81
N ASP A 70 42.12 2.40 1.16
CA ASP A 70 42.72 2.65 -0.14
C ASP A 70 41.65 3.16 -1.12
N ARG A 71 41.91 4.33 -1.71
CA ARG A 71 40.93 5.05 -2.53
C ARG A 71 40.50 4.21 -3.74
N VAL A 72 41.45 3.54 -4.39
CA VAL A 72 41.17 2.74 -5.59
C VAL A 72 40.29 1.55 -5.22
N LEU A 73 40.67 0.79 -4.19
CA LEU A 73 39.89 -0.32 -3.67
C LEU A 73 38.46 0.11 -3.28
N PHE A 74 38.34 1.23 -2.56
CA PHE A 74 37.05 1.74 -2.10
C PHE A 74 36.14 2.16 -3.25
N ILE A 75 36.67 2.87 -4.26
CA ILE A 75 35.92 3.24 -5.47
C ILE A 75 35.50 1.99 -6.23
N THR A 76 36.40 1.01 -6.40
CA THR A 76 36.10 -0.24 -7.12
C THR A 76 34.99 -1.04 -6.43
N LEU A 77 35.10 -1.27 -5.11
CA LEU A 77 34.07 -1.98 -4.35
C LEU A 77 32.72 -1.24 -4.36
N SER A 78 32.73 0.08 -4.16
CA SER A 78 31.52 0.89 -4.21
C SER A 78 30.86 0.86 -5.59
N SER A 79 31.65 0.84 -6.66
CA SER A 79 31.17 0.74 -8.04
C SER A 79 30.55 -0.63 -8.32
N ILE A 80 31.15 -1.72 -7.83
CA ILE A 80 30.59 -3.08 -7.92
C ILE A 80 29.24 -3.14 -7.19
N ILE A 81 29.15 -2.57 -5.98
CA ILE A 81 27.90 -2.53 -5.21
C ILE A 81 26.83 -1.71 -5.95
N ALA A 82 27.17 -0.53 -6.45
CA ALA A 82 26.25 0.32 -7.20
C ALA A 82 25.75 -0.38 -8.47
N PHE A 83 26.64 -1.06 -9.20
CA PHE A 83 26.27 -1.86 -10.36
C PHE A 83 25.33 -3.02 -9.98
N PHE A 84 25.64 -3.79 -8.93
CA PHE A 84 24.76 -4.85 -8.45
C PHE A 84 23.36 -4.34 -8.08
N LEU A 85 23.29 -3.21 -7.38
CA LEU A 85 22.01 -2.58 -7.02
C LEU A 85 21.22 -2.12 -8.26
N SER A 86 21.90 -1.66 -9.32
CA SER A 86 21.25 -1.35 -10.59
C SER A 86 20.62 -2.58 -11.25
N ILE A 87 21.27 -3.75 -11.16
CA ILE A 87 20.70 -5.01 -11.64
C ILE A 87 19.47 -5.40 -10.82
N VAL A 88 19.53 -5.26 -9.48
CA VAL A 88 18.39 -5.52 -8.60
C VAL A 88 17.21 -4.60 -8.94
N GLN A 89 17.47 -3.31 -9.17
CA GLN A 89 16.46 -2.33 -9.61
C GLN A 89 15.81 -2.76 -10.93
N PHE A 90 16.63 -3.13 -11.92
CA PHE A 90 16.16 -3.58 -13.23
C PHE A 90 15.33 -4.87 -13.13
N LYS A 91 15.74 -5.83 -12.30
CA LYS A 91 15.08 -7.14 -12.20
C LYS A 91 13.77 -7.11 -11.39
N SER A 92 13.69 -6.25 -10.37
CA SER A 92 12.61 -6.31 -9.38
C SER A 92 11.30 -5.66 -9.81
N ASP A 93 11.32 -4.84 -10.87
CA ASP A 93 10.17 -4.17 -11.49
C ASP A 93 9.10 -3.65 -10.50
N TRP A 94 9.55 -3.04 -9.41
CA TRP A 94 8.67 -2.54 -8.35
C TRP A 94 7.77 -1.41 -8.84
N LYS A 95 8.19 -0.65 -9.86
CA LYS A 95 7.39 0.41 -10.47
C LYS A 95 6.17 -0.15 -11.19
N SER A 96 6.36 -1.15 -12.07
CA SER A 96 5.24 -1.83 -12.74
C SER A 96 4.33 -2.54 -11.74
N THR A 97 4.92 -3.22 -10.74
CA THR A 97 4.14 -3.89 -9.69
C THR A 97 3.28 -2.91 -8.90
N ALA A 98 3.82 -1.74 -8.55
CA ALA A 98 3.05 -0.68 -7.89
C ALA A 98 1.90 -0.19 -8.77
N GLU A 99 2.15 0.03 -10.06
CA GLU A 99 1.15 0.48 -11.02
C GLU A 99 0.04 -0.56 -11.23
N ALA A 100 0.37 -1.85 -11.35
CA ALA A 100 -0.63 -2.91 -11.45
C ALA A 100 -1.56 -2.95 -10.22
N HIS A 101 -1.01 -2.74 -9.01
CA HIS A 101 -1.83 -2.58 -7.81
C HIS A 101 -2.64 -1.28 -7.80
N HIS A 102 -2.13 -0.20 -8.41
CA HIS A 102 -2.88 1.05 -8.55
C HIS A 102 -4.11 0.87 -9.45
N GLN A 103 -3.96 0.19 -10.58
CA GLN A 103 -5.06 -0.11 -11.50
C GLN A 103 -6.11 -1.00 -10.83
N SER A 104 -5.69 -2.04 -10.11
CA SER A 104 -6.59 -2.91 -9.35
C SER A 104 -7.34 -2.13 -8.26
N PHE A 105 -6.66 -1.22 -7.57
CA PHE A 105 -7.29 -0.29 -6.63
C PHE A 105 -8.38 0.55 -7.31
N GLN A 106 -8.12 1.13 -8.47
CA GLN A 106 -9.11 1.95 -9.18
C GLN A 106 -10.35 1.13 -9.57
N LYS A 107 -10.16 -0.11 -10.05
CA LYS A 107 -11.28 -1.01 -10.40
C LYS A 107 -12.14 -1.35 -9.18
N TYR A 108 -11.52 -1.74 -8.07
CA TYR A 108 -12.28 -1.99 -6.82
C TYR A 108 -12.92 -0.72 -6.26
N ALA A 109 -12.30 0.45 -6.44
CA ALA A 109 -12.87 1.72 -6.00
C ALA A 109 -14.15 2.06 -6.78
N ASN A 110 -14.18 1.77 -8.09
CA ASN A 110 -15.38 1.90 -8.91
C ASN A 110 -16.50 0.97 -8.45
N VAL A 111 -16.19 -0.32 -8.21
CA VAL A 111 -17.16 -1.28 -7.66
C VAL A 111 -17.70 -0.80 -6.32
N LYS A 112 -16.83 -0.35 -5.41
CA LYS A 112 -17.23 0.22 -4.12
C LYS A 112 -18.17 1.42 -4.31
N ALA A 113 -17.86 2.33 -5.24
CA ALA A 113 -18.69 3.49 -5.52
C ALA A 113 -20.09 3.10 -6.03
N GLU A 114 -20.17 2.12 -6.93
CA GLU A 114 -21.44 1.57 -7.42
C GLU A 114 -22.25 0.93 -6.28
N CYS A 115 -21.63 0.10 -5.44
CA CYS A 115 -22.30 -0.45 -4.26
C CYS A 115 -22.82 0.65 -3.34
N ARG A 116 -22.01 1.69 -3.09
CA ARG A 116 -22.37 2.80 -2.20
C ARG A 116 -23.53 3.63 -2.73
N ALA A 117 -23.63 3.80 -4.05
CA ALA A 117 -24.77 4.48 -4.67
C ALA A 117 -26.09 3.75 -4.35
N ILE A 118 -26.08 2.42 -4.39
CA ILE A 118 -27.25 1.59 -4.02
C ILE A 118 -27.49 1.60 -2.50
N THR A 119 -26.46 1.39 -1.69
CA THR A 119 -26.63 1.29 -0.22
C THR A 119 -27.01 2.61 0.44
N SER A 120 -26.62 3.75 -0.14
CA SER A 120 -27.06 5.09 0.29
C SER A 120 -28.48 5.45 -0.16
N GLY A 121 -29.12 4.65 -1.01
CA GLY A 121 -30.43 4.96 -1.59
C GLY A 121 -30.38 5.99 -2.72
N SER A 122 -29.19 6.31 -3.25
CA SER A 122 -29.05 7.21 -4.41
C SER A 122 -29.49 6.55 -5.72
N VAL A 123 -29.51 5.21 -5.77
CA VAL A 123 -29.93 4.40 -6.91
C VAL A 123 -30.84 3.29 -6.41
N GLU A 124 -31.97 3.05 -7.08
CA GLU A 124 -32.87 1.96 -6.73
C GLU A 124 -32.22 0.58 -6.96
N VAL A 125 -32.50 -0.35 -6.05
CA VAL A 125 -32.03 -1.73 -6.16
C VAL A 125 -32.79 -2.40 -7.32
N SER A 126 -32.07 -2.75 -8.38
CA SER A 126 -32.58 -3.60 -9.45
C SER A 126 -31.73 -4.86 -9.59
N GLU A 127 -32.34 -5.95 -10.05
CA GLU A 127 -31.65 -7.22 -10.30
C GLU A 127 -30.52 -7.03 -11.32
N LEU A 128 -30.76 -6.24 -12.38
CA LEU A 128 -29.75 -5.88 -13.38
C LEU A 128 -28.54 -5.15 -12.76
N ALA A 129 -28.79 -4.18 -11.88
CA ALA A 129 -27.71 -3.45 -11.20
C ALA A 129 -26.90 -4.36 -10.27
N TYR A 130 -27.57 -5.26 -9.54
CA TYR A 130 -26.91 -6.25 -8.70
C TYR A 130 -25.99 -7.17 -9.52
N HIS A 131 -26.50 -7.76 -10.60
CA HIS A 131 -25.70 -8.63 -11.48
C HIS A 131 -24.51 -7.89 -12.08
N ARG A 132 -24.71 -6.68 -12.60
CA ARG A 132 -23.63 -5.85 -13.14
C ARG A 132 -22.52 -5.61 -12.11
N ILE A 133 -22.87 -5.21 -10.88
CA ILE A 133 -21.89 -4.95 -9.81
C ILE A 133 -21.13 -6.23 -9.45
N ARG A 134 -21.85 -7.36 -9.34
CA ARG A 134 -21.27 -8.66 -9.02
C ARG A 134 -20.29 -9.12 -10.11
N ASP A 135 -20.66 -8.96 -11.37
CA ASP A 135 -19.82 -9.32 -12.52
C ASP A 135 -18.60 -8.39 -12.61
N ASN A 136 -18.78 -7.09 -12.40
CA ASN A 136 -17.69 -6.12 -12.29
C ASN A 136 -16.73 -6.50 -11.14
N TYR A 137 -17.24 -6.90 -9.98
CA TYR A 137 -16.40 -7.35 -8.85
C TYR A 137 -15.62 -8.62 -9.19
N ASN A 138 -16.27 -9.60 -9.80
CA ASN A 138 -15.69 -10.92 -10.11
C ASN A 138 -14.63 -10.86 -11.22
N THR A 139 -14.70 -9.86 -12.11
CA THR A 139 -13.74 -9.66 -13.21
C THR A 139 -12.51 -8.87 -12.80
N VAL A 140 -12.54 -8.14 -11.66
CA VAL A 140 -11.36 -7.39 -11.20
C VAL A 140 -10.12 -8.27 -10.98
N PRO A 141 -10.20 -9.46 -10.35
CA PRO A 141 -9.06 -10.35 -10.20
C PRO A 141 -8.45 -10.82 -11.52
N ASP A 142 -9.27 -10.97 -12.58
CA ASP A 142 -8.82 -11.48 -13.88
C ASP A 142 -8.09 -10.41 -14.69
N ILE A 143 -8.53 -9.15 -14.57
CA ILE A 143 -7.95 -8.00 -15.27
C ILE A 143 -6.80 -7.36 -14.47
N GLY A 144 -6.91 -7.40 -13.14
CA GLY A 144 -5.98 -6.77 -12.21
C GLY A 144 -4.84 -7.68 -11.78
N THR A 145 -4.08 -7.20 -10.80
CA THR A 145 -3.03 -8.00 -10.16
C THR A 145 -3.57 -8.66 -8.90
N HIS A 146 -3.13 -9.89 -8.64
CA HIS A 146 -3.54 -10.64 -7.47
C HIS A 146 -2.89 -10.10 -6.18
N ILE A 147 -3.60 -10.22 -5.06
CA ILE A 147 -3.05 -9.94 -3.73
C ILE A 147 -2.31 -11.19 -3.27
N PRO A 148 -0.99 -11.16 -3.01
CA PRO A 148 -0.29 -12.32 -2.49
C PRO A 148 -0.90 -12.80 -1.17
N GLU A 149 -1.07 -14.12 -0.99
CA GLU A 149 -1.74 -14.69 0.18
C GLU A 149 -1.08 -14.24 1.51
N GLY A 150 0.26 -14.25 1.58
CA GLY A 150 1.01 -13.77 2.75
C GLY A 150 0.82 -12.26 3.04
N ALA A 151 0.39 -11.48 2.05
CA ALA A 151 0.06 -10.08 2.22
C ALA A 151 -1.41 -9.85 2.61
N PHE A 152 -2.31 -10.81 2.33
CA PHE A 152 -3.74 -10.65 2.56
C PHE A 152 -4.08 -10.44 4.04
N LEU A 153 -3.56 -11.29 4.94
CA LEU A 153 -3.81 -11.17 6.38
C LEU A 153 -3.27 -9.86 6.96
N ASN A 154 -2.06 -9.48 6.56
CA ASN A 154 -1.44 -8.22 6.95
C ASN A 154 -2.22 -7.01 6.42
N GLY A 155 -2.70 -7.09 5.18
CA GLY A 155 -3.53 -6.07 4.56
C GLY A 155 -4.89 -5.93 5.28
N LYS A 156 -5.55 -7.04 5.60
CA LYS A 156 -6.80 -7.07 6.37
C LYS A 156 -6.63 -6.45 7.76
N LYS A 157 -5.53 -6.78 8.45
CA LYS A 157 -5.17 -6.16 9.74
C LYS A 157 -5.00 -4.65 9.61
N LYS A 158 -4.24 -4.19 8.61
CA LYS A 158 -4.04 -2.74 8.33
C LYS A 158 -5.37 -2.04 8.02
N HIS A 159 -6.23 -2.65 7.22
CA HIS A 159 -7.55 -2.11 6.88
C HIS A 159 -8.41 -1.93 8.14
N LYS A 160 -8.56 -2.96 8.98
CA LYS A 160 -9.34 -2.85 10.23
C LYS A 160 -8.80 -1.75 11.15
N LYS A 161 -7.46 -1.68 11.29
CA LYS A 161 -6.80 -0.63 12.07
C LYS A 161 -7.06 0.77 11.50
N LYS A 162 -7.00 0.92 10.18
CA LYS A 162 -7.33 2.18 9.49
C LYS A 162 -8.78 2.60 9.75
N VAL A 163 -9.73 1.69 9.56
CA VAL A 163 -11.17 1.96 9.79
C VAL A 163 -11.42 2.38 11.23
N PHE A 164 -10.83 1.69 12.20
CA PHE A 164 -10.94 2.06 13.62
C PHE A 164 -10.35 3.46 13.89
N ILE A 165 -9.12 3.71 13.43
CA ILE A 165 -8.45 5.00 13.66
C ILE A 165 -9.25 6.13 13.03
N SER A 166 -9.78 5.94 11.82
CA SER A 166 -10.63 6.93 11.15
C SER A 166 -11.85 7.27 12.00
N LYS A 167 -12.62 6.25 12.42
CA LYS A 167 -13.80 6.45 13.28
C LYS A 167 -13.47 7.09 14.62
N TYR A 168 -12.31 6.78 15.19
CA TYR A 168 -11.86 7.38 16.44
C TYR A 168 -11.53 8.87 16.27
N LEU A 169 -10.84 9.21 15.18
CA LEU A 169 -10.48 10.59 14.85
C LEU A 169 -11.69 11.46 14.52
N ASP A 170 -12.77 10.89 13.98
CA ASP A 170 -14.03 11.61 13.75
C ASP A 170 -14.59 12.21 15.05
N ASN A 171 -14.39 11.54 16.19
CA ASN A 171 -14.81 12.02 17.52
C ASN A 171 -13.70 12.77 18.27
N HIS A 172 -12.43 12.57 17.90
CA HIS A 172 -11.26 13.10 18.61
C HIS A 172 -10.22 13.65 17.62
N PRO A 173 -10.48 14.79 16.95
CA PRO A 173 -9.62 15.28 15.86
C PRO A 173 -8.20 15.66 16.33
N GLY A 174 -8.03 16.06 17.59
CA GLY A 174 -6.72 16.39 18.18
C GLY A 174 -5.91 15.18 18.66
N ALA A 175 -6.43 13.96 18.55
CA ALA A 175 -5.76 12.79 19.08
C ALA A 175 -4.54 12.39 18.25
N TRP A 176 -3.41 12.13 18.92
CA TRP A 176 -2.20 11.69 18.26
C TRP A 176 -2.33 10.24 17.76
N ILE A 177 -2.19 10.05 16.45
CA ILE A 177 -2.35 8.74 15.79
C ILE A 177 -1.45 7.67 16.43
N TRP A 178 -0.21 8.02 16.80
CA TRP A 178 0.71 7.05 17.42
C TRP A 178 0.21 6.54 18.77
N LEU A 179 -0.37 7.40 19.62
CA LEU A 179 -0.95 7.01 20.90
C LEU A 179 -2.18 6.10 20.70
N ILE A 180 -3.03 6.37 19.70
CA ILE A 180 -4.15 5.48 19.35
C ILE A 180 -3.63 4.09 18.95
N LYS A 181 -2.57 4.04 18.14
CA LYS A 181 -1.94 2.77 17.72
C LYS A 181 -1.37 1.98 18.90
N LEU A 182 -0.74 2.66 19.86
CA LEU A 182 -0.20 2.04 21.08
C LEU A 182 -1.34 1.52 21.97
N LYS A 183 -2.39 2.32 22.18
CA LYS A 183 -3.57 1.96 22.97
C LYS A 183 -4.28 0.74 22.40
N LEU A 184 -4.44 0.67 21.08
CA LEU A 184 -4.95 -0.52 20.38
C LEU A 184 -4.07 -1.75 20.61
N ALA A 185 -2.75 -1.60 20.51
CA ALA A 185 -1.83 -2.70 20.74
C ALA A 185 -1.90 -3.22 22.19
N LEU A 186 -2.03 -2.32 23.17
CA LEU A 186 -2.18 -2.71 24.57
C LEU A 186 -3.51 -3.44 24.82
N LYS A 187 -4.61 -2.93 24.25
CA LYS A 187 -5.93 -3.56 24.34
C LYS A 187 -5.96 -4.97 23.73
N ASP A 188 -5.43 -5.11 22.52
CA ASP A 188 -5.54 -6.37 21.76
C ASP A 188 -4.60 -7.47 22.27
N ASN A 189 -3.45 -7.12 22.88
CA ASN A 189 -2.48 -8.10 23.38
C ASN A 189 -2.58 -8.36 24.89
N PHE A 190 -2.96 -7.35 25.69
CA PHE A 190 -2.94 -7.44 27.16
C PHE A 190 -4.33 -7.30 27.79
N GLY A 191 -5.39 -7.09 27.00
CA GLY A 191 -6.75 -6.95 27.50
C GLY A 191 -7.02 -5.67 28.30
N ILE A 192 -6.10 -4.70 28.30
CA ILE A 192 -6.25 -3.48 29.10
C ILE A 192 -7.26 -2.54 28.43
N LYS A 193 -8.41 -2.34 29.07
CA LYS A 193 -9.51 -1.50 28.58
C LYS A 193 -9.30 -0.04 28.97
N PHE A 194 -8.65 0.73 28.09
CA PHE A 194 -8.51 2.19 28.27
C PHE A 194 -9.57 3.02 27.50
N LEU A 195 -10.53 2.38 26.81
CA LEU A 195 -11.42 3.00 25.80
C LEU A 195 -12.92 2.83 26.08
N GLU A 196 -13.33 2.62 27.33
CA GLU A 196 -14.76 2.62 27.68
C GLU A 196 -15.15 4.03 28.18
N HIS A 197 -15.46 4.92 27.24
CA HIS A 197 -16.27 6.12 27.45
C HIS A 197 -17.06 6.40 26.17
#